data_AF-A0A955QF83-F1
#
_entry.id   AF-A0A955QF83-F1
#
_cell.length_a   1.000
_cell.length_b   1.000
_cell.length_c   1.000
_cell.angle_alpha   90.00
_cell.angle_beta   90.00
_cell.angle_gamma   90.00
#
_symmetry.space_group_name_H-M   'P 1'
#
loop_
_entity.id
_entity.type
_entity.pdbx_description
1 polymer ?
#
loop_
_entity_poly.entity_id
_entity_poly.type
_entity_poly.pdbx_seq_one_letter_code
_entity_poly.pdbx_strand_id
1 'polypeptide(L)'
;MMERRREFSTLRALGASVAQMKTFVYWEAGYLACLGAVVGVAVGIALSFVLITVINKQSFGWTIPWTVSLEPIVIACVVTGIAILIGAWWPARWAGHQVIASGLRYE
;
A
#
# COMPACT_ATOMS: atom_id res chain seq x y z
N MET A 1 -5.50 13.98 -3.40
CA MET A 1 -6.62 14.36 -2.51
C MET A 1 -7.52 15.41 -3.15
N MET A 2 -6.99 16.51 -3.68
CA MET A 2 -7.79 17.57 -4.36
C MET A 2 -8.59 17.02 -5.56
N GLU A 3 -7.95 16.27 -6.46
CA GLU A 3 -8.59 15.63 -7.64
C GLU A 3 -9.76 14.72 -7.23
N ARG A 4 -9.49 13.78 -6.32
CA ARG A 4 -10.47 12.80 -5.83
C ARG A 4 -11.66 13.42 -5.11
N ARG A 5 -11.48 14.59 -4.49
CA ARG A 5 -12.57 15.30 -3.81
C ARG A 5 -13.66 15.73 -4.80
N ARG A 6 -13.29 16.11 -6.03
CA ARG A 6 -14.24 16.45 -7.09
C ARG A 6 -14.98 15.20 -7.58
N GLU A 7 -14.26 14.12 -7.88
CA GLU A 7 -14.88 12.84 -8.29
C GLU A 7 -15.89 12.33 -7.24
N PHE A 8 -15.51 12.39 -5.96
CA PHE A 8 -16.35 12.02 -4.84
C PHE A 8 -17.58 12.92 -4.66
N SER A 9 -17.46 14.22 -4.92
CA SER A 9 -18.62 15.12 -4.93
C SER A 9 -19.60 14.80 -6.07
N THR A 10 -19.11 14.45 -7.25
CA THR A 10 -19.94 14.06 -8.42
C THR A 10 -20.65 12.73 -8.17
N LEU A 11 -19.95 11.73 -7.64
CA LEU A 11 -20.56 10.44 -7.28
C LEU A 11 -21.66 10.59 -6.22
N ARG A 12 -21.49 11.51 -5.27
CA ARG A 12 -22.50 11.78 -4.26
C ARG A 12 -23.70 12.56 -4.82
N ALA A 13 -23.49 13.45 -5.79
CA ALA A 13 -24.58 14.10 -6.51
C ALA A 13 -25.44 13.09 -7.31
N LEU A 14 -24.85 11.95 -7.70
CA LEU A 14 -25.56 10.82 -8.32
C LEU A 14 -26.21 9.87 -7.29
N GLY A 15 -26.13 10.16 -5.99
CA GLY A 15 -26.78 9.37 -4.93
C GLY A 15 -25.92 8.26 -4.32
N ALA A 16 -24.61 8.23 -4.57
CA ALA A 16 -23.72 7.24 -3.96
C ALA A 16 -23.65 7.38 -2.43
N SER A 17 -23.72 6.25 -1.73
CA SER A 17 -23.64 6.20 -0.26
C SER A 17 -22.21 6.39 0.25
N VAL A 18 -22.07 6.98 1.44
CA VAL A 18 -20.77 7.13 2.15
C VAL A 18 -20.09 5.77 2.37
N ALA A 19 -20.89 4.70 2.52
CA ALA A 19 -20.36 3.33 2.63
C ALA A 19 -19.68 2.87 1.33
N GLN A 20 -20.27 3.18 0.17
CA GLN A 20 -19.72 2.81 -1.15
C GLN A 20 -18.40 3.55 -1.42
N MET A 21 -18.31 4.83 -1.06
CA MET A 21 -17.05 5.59 -1.19
C MET A 21 -15.95 5.04 -0.29
N LYS A 22 -16.27 4.68 0.97
CA LYS A 22 -15.29 4.05 1.86
C LYS A 22 -14.78 2.72 1.30
N THR A 23 -15.68 1.85 0.86
CA THR A 23 -15.31 0.57 0.24
C THR A 23 -14.41 0.75 -0.98
N PHE A 24 -14.69 1.75 -1.82
CA PHE A 24 -13.85 2.05 -2.99
C PHE A 24 -12.42 2.44 -2.59
N VAL A 25 -12.28 3.32 -1.58
CA VAL A 25 -10.95 3.73 -1.08
C VAL A 25 -10.18 2.54 -0.49
N TYR A 26 -10.86 1.64 0.24
CA TYR A 26 -10.22 0.44 0.76
C TYR A 26 -9.74 -0.50 -0.35
N TRP A 27 -10.55 -0.70 -1.39
CA TRP A 27 -10.16 -1.52 -2.54
C TRP A 27 -8.94 -0.97 -3.26
N GLU A 28 -8.91 0.34 -3.48
CA GLU A 28 -7.80 0.96 -4.17
C GLU A 28 -6.51 0.94 -3.34
N ALA A 29 -6.61 1.21 -2.03
CA ALA A 29 -5.49 1.06 -1.12
C ALA A 29 -4.99 -0.39 -1.07
N GLY A 30 -5.90 -1.36 -1.04
CA GLY A 30 -5.58 -2.79 -1.07
C GLY A 30 -4.92 -3.22 -2.37
N TYR A 31 -5.35 -2.68 -3.51
CA TYR A 31 -4.76 -2.97 -4.81
C TYR A 31 -3.32 -2.44 -4.91
N LEU A 32 -3.10 -1.17 -4.54
CA LEU A 32 -1.76 -0.57 -4.52
C LEU A 32 -0.82 -1.28 -3.54
N ALA A 33 -1.35 -1.67 -2.38
CA ALA A 33 -0.64 -2.46 -1.38
C ALA A 33 -0.18 -3.82 -1.94
N CYS A 34 -1.08 -4.54 -2.61
CA CYS A 34 -0.78 -5.85 -3.19
C CYS A 34 0.31 -5.73 -4.24
N LEU A 35 0.20 -4.75 -5.15
CA LEU A 35 1.23 -4.47 -6.16
C LEU A 35 2.58 -4.13 -5.51
N GLY A 36 2.58 -3.27 -4.50
CA GLY A 36 3.79 -2.90 -3.76
C GLY A 36 4.46 -4.09 -3.08
N ALA A 37 3.66 -5.00 -2.48
CA ALA A 37 4.17 -6.20 -1.84
C ALA A 37 4.83 -7.15 -2.85
N VAL A 38 4.18 -7.39 -3.99
CA VAL A 38 4.72 -8.24 -5.07
C VAL A 38 6.04 -7.68 -5.60
N VAL A 39 6.08 -6.38 -5.89
CA VAL A 39 7.30 -5.72 -6.39
C VAL A 39 8.39 -5.73 -5.34
N GLY A 40 8.06 -5.43 -4.07
CA GLY A 40 9.02 -5.42 -2.97
C GLY A 40 9.67 -6.78 -2.74
N VAL A 41 8.89 -7.85 -2.76
CA VAL A 41 9.40 -9.23 -2.65
C VAL A 41 10.30 -9.58 -3.83
N ALA A 42 9.89 -9.26 -5.06
CA ALA A 42 10.68 -9.52 -6.25
C ALA A 42 12.04 -8.80 -6.21
N VAL A 43 12.05 -7.51 -5.86
CA VAL A 43 13.27 -6.70 -5.71
C VAL A 43 14.14 -7.23 -4.57
N GLY A 44 13.55 -7.57 -3.43
CA GLY A 44 14.26 -8.13 -2.29
C GLY A 44 14.98 -9.43 -2.64
N ILE A 45 14.31 -10.35 -3.33
CA ILE A 45 14.90 -11.61 -3.82
C ILE A 45 16.07 -11.33 -4.78
N ALA A 46 15.87 -10.43 -5.75
CA ALA A 46 16.92 -10.06 -6.69
C ALA A 46 18.15 -9.48 -5.97
N LEU A 47 17.93 -8.61 -4.98
CA LEU A 47 18.99 -8.00 -4.19
C LEU A 47 19.74 -9.07 -3.35
N SER A 48 19.02 -9.97 -2.69
CA SER A 48 19.60 -11.08 -1.92
C SER A 48 20.43 -12.01 -2.81
N PHE A 49 19.98 -12.28 -4.04
CA PHE A 49 20.75 -13.04 -5.01
C PHE A 49 22.08 -12.36 -5.31
N VAL A 50 22.05 -11.08 -5.69
CA VAL A 50 23.26 -10.29 -5.97
C VAL A 50 24.21 -10.25 -4.78
N LEU A 51 23.68 -10.06 -3.56
CA LEU A 51 24.47 -10.05 -2.33
C LEU A 51 25.23 -11.37 -2.13
N ILE A 52 24.59 -12.49 -2.39
CA ILE A 52 25.20 -13.81 -2.16
C ILE A 52 26.13 -14.20 -3.31
N THR A 53 25.80 -13.89 -4.55
CA THR A 53 26.64 -14.30 -5.70
C THR A 53 27.84 -13.39 -5.93
N VAL A 54 27.70 -12.08 -5.68
CA VAL A 54 28.74 -11.08 -5.97
C VAL A 54 29.50 -10.72 -4.69
N ILE A 55 28.80 -10.19 -3.69
CA ILE A 55 29.43 -9.63 -2.49
C ILE A 55 30.02 -10.74 -1.61
N ASN A 56 29.28 -11.82 -1.35
CA ASN A 56 29.79 -12.91 -0.51
C ASN A 56 31.03 -13.59 -1.13
N LYS A 57 31.02 -13.82 -2.46
CA LYS A 57 32.20 -14.33 -3.18
C LYS A 57 33.40 -13.39 -3.10
N GLN A 58 33.20 -12.07 -3.26
CA GLN A 58 34.28 -11.10 -3.20
C GLN A 58 34.82 -10.88 -1.77
N SER A 59 33.96 -10.92 -0.75
CA SER A 59 34.35 -10.59 0.64
C SER A 59 34.91 -11.77 1.42
N PHE A 60 34.39 -12.98 1.21
CA PHE A 60 34.79 -14.16 2.02
C PHE A 60 35.44 -15.26 1.18
N GLY A 61 35.35 -15.21 -0.15
CA GLY A 61 35.93 -16.19 -1.08
C GLY A 61 35.18 -17.52 -1.16
N TRP A 62 34.19 -17.76 -0.29
CA TRP A 62 33.48 -19.03 -0.12
C TRP A 62 31.97 -18.74 -0.21
N THR A 63 31.18 -19.61 -0.86
CA THR A 63 29.72 -19.40 -1.01
C THR A 63 28.92 -20.16 0.04
N ILE A 64 28.04 -19.46 0.75
CA ILE A 64 27.01 -20.07 1.60
C ILE A 64 25.87 -20.58 0.69
N PRO A 65 25.27 -21.76 0.96
CA PRO A 65 24.10 -22.24 0.21
C PRO A 65 22.96 -21.22 0.27
N TRP A 66 22.38 -20.91 -0.89
CA TRP A 66 21.28 -19.96 -1.02
C TRP A 66 19.98 -20.63 -0.51
N THR A 67 19.67 -20.43 0.77
CA THR A 67 18.42 -20.91 1.36
C THR A 67 17.44 -19.76 1.46
N VAL A 68 16.37 -19.80 0.68
CA VAL A 68 15.26 -18.86 0.82
C VAL A 68 14.39 -19.31 2.00
N SER A 69 14.63 -18.72 3.17
CA SER A 69 13.78 -18.96 4.33
C SER A 69 12.45 -18.22 4.18
N LEU A 70 11.34 -18.89 4.48
CA LEU A 70 10.01 -18.27 4.46
C LEU A 70 9.82 -17.22 5.56
N GLU A 71 10.52 -17.36 6.67
CA GLU A 71 10.40 -16.49 7.85
C GLU A 71 10.56 -14.98 7.54
N PRO A 72 11.63 -14.50 6.87
CA PRO A 72 11.77 -13.09 6.53
C PRO A 72 10.71 -12.59 5.53
N ILE A 73 10.22 -13.46 4.64
CA ILE A 73 9.15 -13.12 3.70
C ILE A 73 7.84 -12.89 4.45
N VAL A 74 7.51 -13.77 5.41
CA VAL A 74 6.31 -13.64 6.25
C VAL A 74 6.39 -12.38 7.10
N ILE A 75 7.53 -12.11 7.72
CA ILE A 75 7.74 -10.88 8.50
C ILE A 75 7.55 -9.64 7.63
N ALA A 76 8.16 -9.61 6.44
CA ALA A 76 8.00 -8.50 5.50
C ALA A 76 6.53 -8.28 5.13
N CYS A 77 5.80 -9.35 4.78
CA CYS A 77 4.36 -9.27 4.48
C CYS A 77 3.54 -8.73 5.66
N VAL A 78 3.83 -9.18 6.89
CA VAL A 78 3.13 -8.71 8.10
C VAL A 78 3.44 -7.23 8.36
N VAL A 79 4.70 -6.82 8.29
CA VAL A 79 5.12 -5.43 8.50
C VAL A 79 4.52 -4.51 7.45
N THR A 80 4.55 -4.90 6.17
CA THR A 80 3.92 -4.14 5.09
C THR A 80 2.41 -4.04 5.30
N GLY A 81 1.74 -5.15 5.67
CA GLY A 81 0.32 -5.15 6.01
C GLY A 81 -0.03 -4.18 7.13
N ILE A 82 0.75 -4.17 8.21
CA ILE A 82 0.56 -3.23 9.33
C ILE A 82 0.80 -1.78 8.87
N ALA A 83 1.86 -1.52 8.10
CA ALA A 83 2.16 -0.19 7.58
C ALA A 83 1.03 0.35 6.68
N ILE A 84 0.42 -0.51 5.86
CA ILE A 84 -0.75 -0.17 5.04
C ILE A 84 -1.96 0.13 5.92
N LEU A 85 -2.24 -0.70 6.92
CA LEU A 85 -3.36 -0.47 7.84
C LEU A 85 -3.22 0.88 8.55
N ILE A 86 -2.02 1.22 9.01
CA ILE A 86 -1.72 2.51 9.65
C ILE A 86 -1.85 3.66 8.63
N GLY A 87 -1.26 3.51 7.44
CA GLY A 87 -1.28 4.54 6.39
C GLY A 87 -2.68 4.78 5.83
N ALA A 88 -3.52 3.74 5.73
CA ALA A 88 -4.89 3.81 5.23
C ALA A 88 -5.89 4.28 6.31
N TRP A 89 -5.55 4.16 7.59
CA TRP A 89 -6.41 4.59 8.70
C TRP A 89 -6.67 6.10 8.68
N TRP A 90 -5.67 6.90 8.33
CA TRP A 90 -5.79 8.36 8.22
C TRP A 90 -6.76 8.82 7.10
N PRO A 91 -6.59 8.40 5.83
CA PRO A 91 -7.52 8.75 4.76
C PRO A 91 -8.91 8.14 4.94
N ALA A 92 -9.03 6.91 5.48
CA ALA A 92 -10.33 6.30 5.76
C ALA A 92 -11.14 7.09 6.80
N ARG A 93 -10.48 7.64 7.82
CA ARG A 93 -11.10 8.54 8.80
C ARG A 93 -11.47 9.90 8.20
N TRP A 94 -10.59 10.49 7.38
CA TRP A 94 -10.85 11.77 6.72
C TRP A 94 -11.95 11.71 5.66
N ALA A 95 -12.07 10.60 4.91
CA ALA A 95 -13.11 10.41 3.91
C ALA A 95 -14.53 10.44 4.50
N GLY A 96 -14.68 10.08 5.78
CA GLY A 96 -15.96 10.16 6.49
C GLY A 96 -16.41 11.57 6.88
N HIS A 97 -15.48 12.54 7.01
CA HIS A 97 -15.78 13.86 7.56
C HIS A 97 -15.87 14.99 6.52
N GLN A 98 -15.45 14.76 5.28
CA GLN A 98 -15.26 15.84 4.29
C GLN A 98 -16.55 16.32 3.59
N VAL A 99 -17.72 15.74 3.86
CA VAL A 99 -18.95 16.06 3.10
C VAL A 99 -20.07 16.70 3.92
N ILE A 100 -19.73 17.67 4.76
CA ILE A 100 -20.75 18.54 5.38
C ILE A 100 -20.49 20.03 5.16
N ALA A 101 -19.25 20.49 4.93
CA ALA A 101 -18.95 21.92 5.00
C ALA A 101 -18.93 22.73 3.67
N SER A 102 -19.05 22.11 2.49
CA SER A 102 -18.91 22.86 1.21
C SER A 102 -20.15 22.86 0.32
N GLY A 103 -21.35 22.70 0.90
CA GLY A 103 -22.63 22.85 0.21
C GLY A 103 -23.38 24.16 0.50
N LEU A 104 -22.86 24.99 1.41
CA LEU A 104 -23.55 26.22 1.89
C LEU A 104 -22.74 27.50 1.62
N ARG A 105 -21.75 27.46 0.71
CA ARG A 105 -20.88 28.61 0.43
C ARG A 105 -20.90 29.07 -1.02
N TYR A 106 -21.94 28.67 -1.73
CA TYR A 106 -22.33 29.19 -3.03
C TYR A 106 -23.80 29.64 -2.95
N GLU A 107 -24.07 30.55 -2.01
CA GLU A 107 -25.10 31.58 -2.17
C GLU A 107 -24.42 32.93 -1.93
#